data_AF-K6W865-F1
#
_entry.id   AF-K6W865-F1
#
_cell.length_a   1.000
_cell.length_b   1.000
_cell.length_c   1.000
_cell.angle_alpha   90.00
_cell.angle_beta   90.00
_cell.angle_gamma   90.00
#
_symmetry.space_group_name_H-M   'P 1'
#
loop_
_entity.id
_entity.type
_entity.pdbx_description
1 polymer ?
#
loop_
_entity_poly.entity_id
_entity_poly.type
_entity_poly.pdbx_seq_one_letter_code
_entity_poly.pdbx_strand_id
1 'polypeptide(L)'
;MDITVVGHKRTSLPPERATLHLTVSFESGDRTESLNRATASVHEVSACIRDLEGSGVSPVTWHAVLPITTRSWRPYSDARALLPMRYAATAVVKVKFRDFQVLTRFAHQVGTIAGVTLHDVEWSLTEINRRQVTGWVLGQAVEEARERALVVARAAGADDVEAVEIADQGLLSGVNSTAGEAFQGGELRDAALALTTGGENGIDIMPEDVSVEATVHARFTTLRAGSG
;
A
#
# COMPACT_ATOMS: atom_id res chain seq x y z
N MET A 1 -21.60 -28.26 22.48
CA MET A 1 -20.14 -28.15 22.32
C MET A 1 -19.85 -26.84 21.63
N ASP A 2 -18.80 -26.14 22.07
CA ASP A 2 -18.37 -24.90 21.43
C ASP A 2 -17.19 -25.15 20.49
N ILE A 3 -17.19 -24.44 19.37
CA ILE A 3 -16.19 -24.52 18.31
C ILE A 3 -15.68 -23.10 18.07
N THR A 4 -14.38 -22.89 18.26
CA THR A 4 -13.73 -21.63 17.92
C THR A 4 -12.90 -21.82 16.65
N VAL A 5 -13.12 -20.96 15.67
CA VAL A 5 -12.50 -21.04 14.34
C VAL A 5 -12.09 -19.65 13.87
N VAL A 6 -11.19 -19.62 12.89
CA VAL A 6 -10.81 -18.42 12.15
C VAL A 6 -11.33 -18.56 10.73
N GLY A 7 -11.98 -17.52 10.22
CA GLY A 7 -12.30 -17.37 8.80
C GLY A 7 -11.44 -16.27 8.18
N HIS A 8 -10.98 -16.46 6.95
CA HIS A 8 -10.07 -15.57 6.26
C HIS A 8 -10.41 -15.47 4.76
N LYS A 9 -10.80 -14.27 4.33
CA LYS A 9 -11.01 -14.01 2.91
C LYS A 9 -9.99 -13.00 2.38
N ARG A 10 -9.44 -13.28 1.21
CA ARG A 10 -8.67 -12.34 0.38
C ARG A 10 -9.28 -12.25 -1.02
N THR A 11 -9.23 -11.07 -1.62
CA THR A 11 -9.55 -10.84 -3.02
C THR A 11 -8.59 -9.81 -3.61
N SER A 12 -8.40 -9.86 -4.93
CA SER A 12 -7.55 -8.93 -5.68
C SER A 12 -8.37 -8.26 -6.77
N LEU A 13 -8.23 -6.94 -6.91
CA LEU A 13 -8.95 -6.16 -7.92
C LEU A 13 -7.98 -5.24 -8.68
N PRO A 14 -8.27 -4.95 -9.96
CA PRO A 14 -7.55 -3.92 -10.69
C PRO A 14 -7.60 -2.57 -9.95
N PRO A 15 -6.51 -1.79 -9.97
CA PRO A 15 -6.48 -0.50 -9.28
C PRO A 15 -7.31 0.56 -10.00
N GLU A 16 -7.79 1.53 -9.23
CA GLU A 16 -8.56 2.68 -9.72
C GLU A 16 -7.80 4.01 -9.61
N ARG A 17 -6.72 4.00 -8.82
CA ARG A 17 -5.85 5.13 -8.51
C ARG A 17 -4.41 4.65 -8.41
N ALA A 18 -3.48 5.51 -8.83
CA ALA A 18 -2.05 5.29 -8.76
C ALA A 18 -1.38 6.51 -8.15
N THR A 19 -0.66 6.37 -7.04
CA THR A 19 0.09 7.48 -6.43
C THR A 19 1.56 7.30 -6.71
N LEU A 20 2.13 8.16 -7.56
CA LEU A 20 3.57 8.20 -7.80
C LEU A 20 4.24 8.91 -6.61
N HIS A 21 5.22 8.24 -6.02
CA HIS A 21 6.10 8.83 -5.01
C HIS A 21 7.44 9.20 -5.65
N LEU A 22 7.88 10.44 -5.45
CA LEU A 22 9.18 10.90 -5.91
C LEU A 22 9.85 11.81 -4.87
N THR A 23 11.16 11.92 -4.95
CA THR A 23 11.93 12.89 -4.17
C THR A 23 12.74 13.81 -5.08
N VAL A 24 12.91 15.05 -4.66
CA VAL A 24 13.89 15.98 -5.23
C VAL A 24 15.00 16.14 -4.21
N SER A 25 16.24 15.81 -4.53
CA SER A 25 17.36 15.86 -3.59
C SER A 25 18.64 16.40 -4.22
N PHE A 26 19.32 17.28 -3.49
CA PHE A 26 20.65 17.77 -3.85
C PHE A 26 21.57 17.77 -2.64
N GLU A 27 22.84 17.43 -2.87
CA GLU A 27 23.91 17.51 -1.89
C GLU A 27 24.99 18.49 -2.36
N SER A 28 25.53 19.28 -1.43
CA SER A 28 26.58 20.26 -1.71
C SER A 28 27.44 20.55 -0.47
N GLY A 29 28.60 21.18 -0.67
CA GLY A 29 29.42 21.74 0.41
C GLY A 29 28.89 23.06 0.98
N ASP A 30 27.95 23.70 0.29
CA ASP A 30 27.22 24.91 0.67
C ASP A 30 25.73 24.59 0.90
N ARG A 31 25.24 24.95 2.10
CA ARG A 31 23.84 24.79 2.50
C ARG A 31 22.88 25.52 1.57
N THR A 32 23.18 26.77 1.25
CA THR A 32 22.33 27.65 0.42
C THR A 32 22.25 27.11 -1.00
N GLU A 33 23.36 26.61 -1.55
CA GLU A 33 23.37 26.00 -2.88
C GLU A 33 22.45 24.77 -2.94
N SER A 34 22.57 23.84 -1.97
CA SER A 34 21.72 22.63 -1.94
C SER A 34 20.23 22.98 -1.88
N LEU A 35 19.86 23.97 -1.05
CA LEU A 35 18.49 24.42 -0.88
C LEU A 35 17.95 25.10 -2.14
N ASN A 36 18.72 25.99 -2.77
CA ASN A 36 18.30 26.70 -3.97
C ASN A 36 18.07 25.75 -5.15
N ARG A 37 18.96 24.76 -5.32
CA ARG A 37 18.81 23.74 -6.37
C ARG A 37 17.57 22.87 -6.14
N ALA A 38 17.36 22.39 -4.92
CA ALA A 38 16.16 21.63 -4.58
C ALA A 38 14.88 22.45 -4.81
N THR A 39 14.88 23.73 -4.42
CA THR A 39 13.75 24.64 -4.61
C THR A 39 13.41 24.83 -6.09
N ALA A 40 14.42 25.07 -6.94
CA ALA A 40 14.23 25.23 -8.38
C ALA A 40 13.61 23.98 -9.03
N SER A 41 14.16 22.79 -8.75
CA SER A 41 13.63 21.53 -9.29
C SER A 41 12.23 21.19 -8.76
N VAL A 42 11.93 21.51 -7.49
CA VAL A 42 10.56 21.37 -6.94
C VAL A 42 9.58 22.29 -7.67
N HIS A 43 9.98 23.52 -8.00
CA HIS A 43 9.14 24.41 -8.80
C HIS A 43 8.87 23.88 -10.20
N GLU A 44 9.87 23.26 -10.85
CA GLU A 44 9.72 22.62 -12.15
C GLU A 44 8.76 21.43 -12.11
N VAL A 45 8.90 20.54 -11.12
CA VAL A 45 7.94 19.44 -10.88
C VAL A 45 6.53 19.99 -10.62
N SER A 46 6.40 21.04 -9.81
CA SER A 46 5.11 21.66 -9.50
C SER A 46 4.47 22.33 -10.72
N ALA A 47 5.26 22.84 -11.66
CA ALA A 47 4.75 23.33 -12.93
C ALA A 47 4.17 22.18 -13.78
N CYS A 48 4.89 21.05 -13.89
CA CYS A 48 4.40 19.87 -14.61
C CYS A 48 3.07 19.35 -14.04
N ILE A 49 2.89 19.38 -12.72
CA ILE A 49 1.62 18.98 -12.07
C ILE A 49 0.49 19.94 -12.44
N ARG A 50 0.73 21.26 -12.36
CA ARG A 50 -0.29 22.28 -12.69
C ARG A 50 -0.72 22.22 -14.16
N ASP A 51 0.20 21.91 -15.07
CA ASP A 51 -0.12 21.75 -16.49
C ASP A 51 -1.13 20.63 -16.73
N LEU A 52 -1.07 19.55 -15.93
CA LEU A 52 -2.06 18.47 -15.98
C LEU A 52 -3.43 18.88 -15.42
N GLU A 53 -3.44 19.71 -14.37
CA GLU A 53 -4.68 20.18 -13.71
C GLU A 53 -5.49 21.14 -14.59
N GLY A 54 -4.86 21.86 -15.52
CA GLY A 54 -5.51 22.81 -16.43
C GLY A 54 -6.39 22.17 -17.52
N SER A 55 -6.47 20.84 -17.59
CA SER A 55 -7.18 20.11 -18.63
C SER A 55 -8.52 19.55 -18.14
N GLY A 56 -9.63 20.05 -18.69
CA GLY A 56 -10.99 19.50 -18.55
C GLY A 56 -11.26 18.74 -17.25
N VAL A 57 -11.42 17.41 -17.34
CA VAL A 57 -11.46 16.57 -16.15
C VAL A 57 -10.03 16.10 -15.84
N SER A 58 -9.44 16.68 -14.80
CA SER A 58 -8.01 16.46 -14.47
C SER A 58 -7.65 14.97 -14.31
N PRO A 59 -6.55 14.49 -14.94
CA PRO A 59 -6.02 13.15 -14.72
C PRO A 59 -5.36 13.00 -13.33
N VAL A 60 -4.99 14.12 -12.71
CA VAL A 60 -4.49 14.20 -11.33
C VAL A 60 -5.68 14.46 -10.40
N THR A 61 -5.88 13.56 -9.44
CA THR A 61 -6.98 13.65 -8.47
C THR A 61 -6.57 14.23 -7.13
N TRP A 62 -5.27 14.22 -6.83
CA TRP A 62 -4.69 14.78 -5.62
C TRP A 62 -3.17 14.86 -5.79
N HIS A 63 -2.52 15.84 -5.18
CA HIS A 63 -1.07 15.90 -5.08
C HIS A 63 -0.64 16.55 -3.77
N ALA A 64 0.60 16.28 -3.34
CA ALA A 64 1.23 16.95 -2.21
C ALA A 64 2.71 17.14 -2.46
N VAL A 65 3.18 18.38 -2.28
CA VAL A 65 4.60 18.74 -2.21
C VAL A 65 4.91 19.02 -0.75
N LEU A 66 5.70 18.16 -0.12
CA LEU A 66 6.07 18.32 1.29
C LEU A 66 7.18 19.38 1.46
N PRO A 67 7.31 19.97 2.66
CA PRO A 67 8.37 20.95 2.93
C PRO A 67 9.76 20.41 2.60
N ILE A 68 10.62 21.27 2.07
CA ILE A 68 12.04 20.93 1.88
C ILE A 68 12.68 20.75 3.26
N THR A 69 13.19 19.56 3.51
CA THR A 69 13.96 19.24 4.71
C THR A 69 15.44 19.43 4.43
N THR A 70 16.20 19.88 5.41
CA THR A 70 17.66 20.03 5.29
C THR A 70 18.37 19.18 6.33
N ARG A 71 19.43 18.48 5.90
CA ARG A 71 20.34 17.76 6.81
C ARG A 71 21.78 18.19 6.57
N SER A 72 22.62 18.05 7.58
CA SER A 72 24.06 18.27 7.46
C SER A 72 24.83 17.19 8.22
N TRP A 73 26.00 16.83 7.70
CA TRP A 73 26.86 15.81 8.30
C TRP A 73 28.31 16.02 7.89
N ARG A 74 29.23 15.37 8.60
CA ARG A 74 30.63 15.26 8.19
C ARG A 74 30.90 13.81 7.80
N PRO A 75 31.24 13.54 6.53
CA PRO A 75 31.65 12.20 6.14
C PRO A 75 33.05 11.90 6.68
N TYR A 76 33.36 10.62 6.76
CA TYR A 76 34.72 10.14 7.02
C TYR A 76 35.28 9.58 5.72
N SER A 77 36.58 9.76 5.52
CA SER A 77 37.33 9.03 4.49
C SER A 77 37.61 7.59 4.92
N ASP A 78 38.02 6.75 3.98
CA ASP A 78 38.44 5.36 4.26
C ASP A 78 39.59 5.28 5.29
N ALA A 79 40.43 6.32 5.35
CA ALA A 79 41.50 6.48 6.34
C ALA A 79 41.00 7.02 7.70
N ARG A 80 39.67 7.03 7.95
CA ARG A 80 39.00 7.59 9.14
C ARG A 80 39.27 9.07 9.41
N ALA A 81 39.79 9.81 8.42
CA ALA A 81 39.92 11.26 8.53
C ALA A 81 38.58 11.95 8.27
N LEU A 82 38.27 12.99 9.07
CA LEU A 82 37.08 13.83 8.89
C LEU A 82 37.17 14.62 7.57
N LEU A 83 36.13 14.56 6.76
CA LEU A 83 35.99 15.32 5.52
C LEU A 83 35.18 16.62 5.74
N PRO A 84 35.24 17.57 4.78
CA PRO A 84 34.44 18.80 4.85
C PRO A 84 32.95 18.53 5.03
N MET A 85 32.27 19.43 5.74
CA MET A 85 30.84 19.36 6.00
C MET A 85 30.04 19.28 4.69
N ARG A 86 29.01 18.44 4.70
CA ARG A 86 28.06 18.26 3.60
C ARG A 86 26.68 18.71 4.05
N TYR A 87 25.93 19.24 3.11
CA TYR A 87 24.55 19.67 3.29
C TYR A 87 23.70 19.02 2.21
N ALA A 88 22.53 18.52 2.59
CA ALA A 88 21.53 18.06 1.64
C ALA A 88 20.20 18.72 1.91
N ALA A 89 19.49 19.01 0.82
CA ALA A 89 18.12 19.49 0.83
C ALA A 89 17.26 18.49 0.05
N THR A 90 16.17 18.03 0.66
CA THR A 90 15.31 17.00 0.08
C THR A 90 13.84 17.38 0.25
N ALA A 91 13.08 17.27 -0.84
CA ALA A 91 11.62 17.36 -0.86
C ALA A 91 11.02 16.02 -1.26
N VAL A 92 9.85 15.70 -0.71
CA VAL A 92 9.04 14.56 -1.12
C VAL A 92 7.83 15.11 -1.87
N VAL A 93 7.51 14.51 -3.02
CA VAL A 93 6.33 14.85 -3.81
C VAL A 93 5.52 13.57 -4.05
N LYS A 94 4.21 13.69 -3.91
CA LYS A 94 3.25 12.62 -4.17
C LYS A 94 2.20 13.11 -5.15
N VAL A 95 1.90 12.33 -6.18
CA VAL A 95 0.91 12.71 -7.21
C VAL A 95 0.02 11.52 -7.50
N LYS A 96 -1.29 11.68 -7.28
CA LYS A 96 -2.30 10.63 -7.45
C LYS A 96 -3.06 10.78 -8.74
N PHE A 97 -2.91 9.80 -9.61
CA PHE A 97 -3.51 9.70 -10.93
C PHE A 97 -4.72 8.77 -10.94
N ARG A 98 -5.67 9.08 -11.82
CA ARG A 98 -6.73 8.14 -12.24
C ARG A 98 -6.53 7.61 -13.66
N ASP A 99 -5.63 8.23 -14.42
CA ASP A 99 -5.25 7.83 -15.78
C ASP A 99 -3.78 7.37 -15.74
N PHE A 100 -3.56 6.08 -15.94
CA PHE A 100 -2.23 5.47 -15.81
C PHE A 100 -1.35 5.71 -17.04
N GLN A 101 -1.94 6.01 -18.20
CA GLN A 101 -1.17 6.44 -19.37
C GLN A 101 -0.60 7.85 -19.16
N VAL A 102 -1.37 8.74 -18.51
CA VAL A 102 -0.86 10.05 -18.08
C VAL A 102 0.21 9.91 -16.99
N LEU A 103 0.04 9.00 -16.03
CA LEU A 103 1.08 8.67 -15.03
C LEU A 103 2.40 8.29 -15.70
N THR A 104 2.41 7.35 -16.65
CA THR A 104 3.63 6.92 -17.36
C THR A 104 4.32 8.09 -18.06
N ARG A 105 3.55 8.92 -18.81
CA ARG A 105 4.10 10.11 -19.48
C ARG A 105 4.66 11.13 -18.49
N PHE A 106 3.93 11.39 -17.40
CA PHE A 106 4.38 12.30 -16.34
C PHE A 106 5.68 11.80 -15.70
N ALA A 107 5.77 10.51 -15.36
CA ALA A 107 6.96 9.89 -14.79
C ALA A 107 8.17 10.04 -15.71
N HIS A 108 8.00 9.81 -17.02
CA HIS A 108 9.06 10.06 -18.00
C HIS A 108 9.50 11.53 -18.03
N GLN A 109 8.55 12.46 -18.05
CA GLN A 109 8.86 13.88 -18.07
C GLN A 109 9.63 14.31 -16.81
N VAL A 110 9.08 14.07 -15.62
CA VAL A 110 9.72 14.53 -14.37
C VAL A 110 10.99 13.76 -14.04
N GLY A 111 11.14 12.54 -14.54
CA GLY A 111 12.38 11.76 -14.40
C GLY A 111 13.59 12.39 -15.10
N THR A 112 13.37 13.33 -16.03
CA THR A 112 14.45 14.08 -16.68
C THR A 112 14.90 15.31 -15.89
N ILE A 113 14.13 15.73 -14.87
CA ILE A 113 14.43 16.90 -14.05
C ILE A 113 15.58 16.57 -13.10
N ALA A 114 16.58 17.45 -13.06
CA ALA A 114 17.75 17.26 -12.20
C ALA A 114 17.34 17.07 -10.73
N GLY A 115 17.98 16.09 -10.06
CA GLY A 115 17.74 15.80 -8.65
C GLY A 115 16.44 15.04 -8.35
N VAL A 116 15.61 14.74 -9.36
CA VAL A 116 14.45 13.87 -9.18
C VAL A 116 14.88 12.41 -9.07
N THR A 117 14.30 11.71 -8.10
CA THR A 117 14.35 10.26 -7.98
C THR A 117 12.91 9.76 -7.89
N LEU A 118 12.51 8.92 -8.85
CA LEU A 118 11.25 8.21 -8.81
C LEU A 118 11.39 7.00 -7.87
N HIS A 119 10.39 6.79 -7.01
CA HIS A 119 10.32 5.63 -6.12
C HIS A 119 9.29 4.65 -6.69
N ASP A 120 8.30 4.30 -5.89
CA ASP A 120 7.22 3.38 -6.22
C ASP A 120 5.95 4.09 -6.68
N VAL A 121 5.04 3.28 -7.22
CA VAL A 121 3.66 3.65 -7.47
C VAL A 121 2.77 2.87 -6.51
N GLU A 122 2.05 3.59 -5.67
CA GLU A 122 1.07 3.01 -4.76
C GLU A 122 -0.27 2.86 -5.49
N TRP A 123 -0.67 1.61 -5.71
CA TRP A 123 -1.93 1.23 -6.33
C TRP A 123 -3.07 1.20 -5.31
N SER A 124 -4.20 1.80 -5.63
CA SER A 124 -5.32 1.89 -4.71
C SER A 124 -6.68 1.86 -5.41
N LEU A 125 -7.68 1.35 -4.69
CA LEU A 125 -9.08 1.55 -5.01
C LEU A 125 -9.52 2.93 -4.54
N THR A 126 -10.59 3.46 -5.13
CA THR A 126 -11.32 4.60 -4.55
C THR A 126 -11.86 4.24 -3.18
N GLU A 127 -12.08 5.24 -2.33
CA GLU A 127 -12.60 5.01 -0.97
C GLU A 127 -13.98 4.32 -0.97
N ILE A 128 -14.81 4.63 -1.97
CA ILE A 128 -16.14 4.02 -2.13
C ILE A 128 -15.98 2.53 -2.43
N ASN A 129 -15.20 2.17 -3.46
CA ASN A 129 -15.03 0.77 -3.83
C ASN A 129 -14.27 -0.02 -2.76
N ARG A 130 -13.24 0.58 -2.14
CA ARG A 130 -12.53 -0.03 -1.00
C ARG A 130 -13.50 -0.39 0.12
N ARG A 131 -14.39 0.53 0.53
CA ARG A 131 -15.39 0.26 1.58
C ARG A 131 -16.33 -0.88 1.20
N GLN A 132 -16.80 -0.90 -0.05
CA GLN A 132 -17.69 -1.96 -0.55
C GLN A 132 -16.99 -3.32 -0.56
N VAL A 133 -15.78 -3.40 -1.11
CA VAL A 133 -14.99 -4.64 -1.15
C VAL A 133 -14.65 -5.11 0.25
N THR A 134 -14.22 -4.23 1.16
CA THR A 134 -13.93 -4.62 2.55
C THR A 134 -15.16 -5.23 3.23
N GLY A 135 -16.35 -4.63 3.07
CA GLY A 135 -17.59 -5.19 3.62
C GLY A 135 -17.93 -6.56 3.03
N TRP A 136 -17.73 -6.73 1.72
CA TRP A 136 -17.94 -8.01 1.06
C TRP A 136 -16.94 -9.08 1.55
N VAL A 137 -15.65 -8.77 1.61
CA VAL A 137 -14.59 -9.66 2.10
C VAL A 137 -14.85 -10.08 3.54
N LEU A 138 -15.27 -9.14 4.40
CA LEU A 138 -15.62 -9.44 5.78
C LEU A 138 -16.79 -10.42 5.89
N GLY A 139 -17.86 -10.21 5.12
CA GLY A 139 -18.99 -11.15 5.06
C GLY A 139 -18.56 -12.55 4.60
N GLN A 140 -17.69 -12.62 3.60
CA GLN A 140 -17.14 -13.89 3.12
C GLN A 140 -16.24 -14.59 4.15
N ALA A 141 -15.48 -13.84 4.95
CA ALA A 141 -14.68 -14.41 6.03
C ALA A 141 -15.57 -15.01 7.14
N VAL A 142 -16.70 -14.38 7.44
CA VAL A 142 -17.71 -14.94 8.37
C VAL A 142 -18.34 -16.22 7.82
N GLU A 143 -18.69 -16.24 6.54
CA GLU A 143 -19.22 -17.46 5.91
C GLU A 143 -18.21 -18.60 5.93
N GLU A 144 -16.93 -18.34 5.63
CA GLU A 144 -15.88 -19.37 5.73
C GLU A 144 -15.73 -19.88 7.17
N ALA A 145 -15.75 -18.99 8.16
CA ALA A 145 -15.71 -19.40 9.56
C ALA A 145 -16.89 -20.34 9.89
N ARG A 146 -18.10 -20.00 9.44
CA ARG A 146 -19.30 -20.84 9.62
C ARG A 146 -19.15 -22.20 8.93
N GLU A 147 -18.70 -22.23 7.68
CA GLU A 147 -18.46 -23.48 6.94
C GLU A 147 -17.47 -24.39 7.66
N ARG A 148 -16.36 -23.83 8.17
CA ARG A 148 -15.37 -24.58 8.94
C ARG A 148 -15.96 -25.13 10.24
N ALA A 149 -16.72 -24.31 10.97
CA ALA A 149 -17.39 -24.77 12.19
C ALA A 149 -18.39 -25.90 11.90
N LEU A 150 -19.14 -25.83 10.80
CA LEU A 150 -20.05 -26.89 10.35
C LEU A 150 -19.32 -28.21 10.07
N VAL A 151 -18.16 -28.15 9.39
CA VAL A 151 -17.34 -29.34 9.13
C VAL A 151 -16.91 -30.01 10.45
N VAL A 152 -16.44 -29.21 11.42
CA VAL A 152 -16.03 -29.70 12.74
C VAL A 152 -17.22 -30.26 13.53
N ALA A 153 -18.36 -29.57 13.51
CA ALA A 153 -19.59 -29.99 14.19
C ALA A 153 -20.11 -31.34 13.68
N ARG A 154 -20.19 -31.48 12.35
CA ARG A 154 -20.64 -32.73 11.70
C ARG A 154 -19.70 -33.90 11.99
N ALA A 155 -18.39 -33.67 11.98
CA ALA A 155 -17.42 -34.68 12.39
C ALA A 155 -17.59 -35.13 13.85
N ALA A 156 -18.12 -34.26 14.72
CA ALA A 156 -18.42 -34.55 16.12
C ALA A 156 -19.86 -35.08 16.36
N GLY A 157 -20.63 -35.34 15.31
CA GLY A 157 -22.00 -35.85 15.42
C GLY A 157 -23.03 -34.80 15.86
N ALA A 158 -22.84 -33.54 15.47
CA ALA A 158 -23.84 -32.49 15.51
C ALA A 158 -24.31 -32.15 14.09
N ASP A 159 -25.52 -31.62 13.94
CA ASP A 159 -26.12 -31.38 12.62
C ASP A 159 -25.81 -29.97 12.09
N ASP A 160 -25.78 -29.00 13.00
CA ASP A 160 -25.66 -27.58 12.68
C ASP A 160 -24.87 -26.80 13.75
N VAL A 161 -24.60 -25.53 13.45
CA VAL A 161 -23.92 -24.58 14.34
C VAL A 161 -24.66 -23.25 14.41
N GLU A 162 -24.66 -22.63 15.58
CA GLU A 162 -25.17 -21.29 15.81
C GLU A 162 -24.02 -20.37 16.27
N ALA A 163 -23.93 -19.18 15.68
CA ALA A 163 -22.89 -18.22 16.04
C ALA A 163 -23.18 -17.61 17.42
N VAL A 164 -22.20 -17.69 18.32
CA VAL A 164 -22.27 -17.13 19.68
C VAL A 164 -21.50 -15.82 19.77
N GLU A 165 -20.34 -15.74 19.11
CA GLU A 165 -19.47 -14.56 19.13
C GLU A 165 -18.71 -14.49 17.80
N ILE A 166 -18.69 -13.30 17.18
CA ILE A 166 -17.87 -13.01 16.01
C ILE A 166 -17.11 -11.73 16.33
N ALA A 167 -15.79 -11.77 16.18
CA ALA A 167 -14.92 -10.66 16.53
C ALA A 167 -13.78 -10.52 15.53
N ASP A 168 -13.26 -9.30 15.40
CA ASP A 168 -11.98 -9.08 14.74
C ASP A 168 -10.86 -9.83 15.48
N GLN A 169 -9.76 -10.06 14.77
CA GLN A 169 -8.60 -10.74 15.31
C GLN A 169 -8.16 -10.14 16.66
N GLY A 170 -8.08 -10.98 17.69
CA GLY A 170 -7.63 -10.60 19.02
C GLY A 170 -8.70 -10.02 19.95
N LEU A 171 -9.94 -9.82 19.48
CA LEU A 171 -11.05 -9.29 20.29
C LEU A 171 -12.05 -10.36 20.78
N LEU A 172 -11.82 -11.64 20.47
CA LEU A 172 -12.68 -12.74 20.90
C LEU A 172 -12.48 -13.06 22.39
N SER A 173 -13.56 -13.07 23.17
CA SER A 173 -13.53 -13.23 24.62
C SER A 173 -12.99 -14.60 25.06
N GLY A 174 -12.03 -14.63 25.99
CA GLY A 174 -11.52 -15.88 26.58
C GLY A 174 -10.58 -16.69 25.69
N VAL A 175 -10.23 -16.20 24.49
CA VAL A 175 -9.02 -16.64 23.80
C VAL A 175 -7.88 -15.80 24.37
N ASN A 176 -6.90 -16.45 24.99
CA ASN A 176 -5.61 -15.80 25.22
C ASN A 176 -5.03 -15.54 23.83
N SER A 177 -5.29 -14.35 23.30
CA SER A 177 -4.50 -13.79 22.24
C SER A 177 -3.07 -13.87 22.73
N THR A 178 -2.27 -14.79 22.21
CA THR A 178 -0.82 -14.61 22.18
C THR A 178 -0.61 -13.40 21.28
N ALA A 179 -0.83 -12.21 21.85
CA ALA A 179 -0.50 -10.93 21.28
C ALA A 179 1.03 -10.86 21.30
N GLY A 180 1.62 -11.46 20.29
CA GLY A 180 3.04 -11.72 20.22
C GLY A 180 3.43 -12.24 18.85
N GLU A 181 2.81 -11.73 17.80
CA GLU A 181 3.36 -11.69 16.45
C GLU A 181 2.54 -10.66 15.68
N ALA A 182 3.00 -9.41 15.75
CA ALA A 182 2.72 -8.49 14.66
C ALA A 182 3.23 -9.18 13.40
N PHE A 183 2.32 -9.69 12.57
CA PHE A 183 2.64 -10.01 11.19
C PHE A 183 3.01 -8.68 10.52
N GLN A 184 4.30 -8.31 10.62
CA GLN A 184 4.94 -7.56 9.56
C GLN A 184 4.91 -8.51 8.36
N GLY A 185 3.84 -8.39 7.56
CA GLY A 185 3.77 -8.95 6.22
C GLY A 185 4.86 -8.29 5.36
N GLY A 186 6.11 -8.71 5.55
CA GLY A 186 7.11 -8.66 4.51
C GLY A 186 6.74 -9.76 3.53
N GLU A 187 5.92 -9.43 2.53
CA GLU A 187 5.74 -10.30 1.38
C GLU A 187 7.12 -10.50 0.72
N LEU A 188 7.64 -11.72 0.81
CA LEU A 188 8.68 -12.21 -0.08
C LEU A 188 8.08 -12.19 -1.49
N ARG A 189 8.44 -11.16 -2.25
CA ARG A 189 8.11 -11.02 -3.67
C ARG A 189 8.89 -12.07 -4.45
N ASP A 190 8.26 -13.21 -4.73
CA ASP A 190 8.69 -14.09 -5.82
C ASP A 190 8.34 -13.42 -7.15
N ALA A 191 9.32 -12.71 -7.70
CA ALA A 191 9.24 -12.10 -9.02
C ALA A 191 9.38 -13.18 -10.11
N ALA A 192 8.25 -13.64 -10.64
CA ALA A 192 8.21 -14.34 -11.92
C ALA A 192 8.35 -13.31 -13.05
N LEU A 193 9.53 -13.26 -13.66
CA LEU A 193 9.86 -12.39 -14.78
C LEU A 193 9.19 -12.92 -16.07
N ALA A 194 8.04 -12.36 -16.45
CA ALA A 194 7.46 -12.54 -17.78
C ALA A 194 7.97 -11.43 -18.71
N LEU A 195 8.97 -11.77 -19.53
CA LEU A 195 9.48 -10.92 -20.61
C LEU A 195 8.49 -10.89 -21.77
N THR A 196 7.95 -9.72 -22.11
CA THR A 196 7.49 -9.42 -23.48
C THR A 196 7.83 -7.97 -23.86
N THR A 197 8.41 -7.82 -25.05
CA THR A 197 8.70 -6.62 -25.86
C THR A 197 7.42 -5.80 -26.16
N GLY A 198 7.38 -4.48 -26.34
CA GLY A 198 8.37 -3.41 -26.51
C GLY A 198 7.65 -2.17 -27.08
N GLY A 199 8.06 -0.97 -26.68
CA GLY A 199 7.57 0.32 -27.18
C GLY A 199 8.61 1.41 -26.93
N GLU A 200 8.88 2.22 -27.93
CA GLU A 200 10.01 3.15 -28.05
C GLU A 200 10.07 4.25 -26.95
N ASN A 201 11.18 4.24 -26.20
CA ASN A 201 11.66 5.22 -25.21
C ASN A 201 10.87 5.38 -23.90
N GLY A 202 10.44 4.28 -23.28
CA GLY A 202 10.03 4.28 -21.88
C GLY A 202 9.79 2.88 -21.30
N ILE A 203 10.11 2.67 -20.03
CA ILE A 203 9.57 1.54 -19.26
C ILE A 203 8.12 1.90 -18.93
N ASP A 204 7.16 1.10 -19.39
CA ASP A 204 5.75 1.31 -19.06
C ASP A 204 5.46 0.89 -17.60
N ILE A 205 4.68 1.72 -16.91
CA ILE A 205 4.31 1.46 -15.52
C ILE A 205 3.07 0.56 -15.51
N MET A 206 3.28 -0.73 -15.27
CA MET A 206 2.21 -1.71 -15.21
C MET A 206 1.45 -1.65 -13.88
N PRO A 207 0.11 -1.57 -13.91
CA PRO A 207 -0.72 -1.65 -12.71
C PRO A 207 -0.58 -2.99 -11.99
N GLU A 208 -0.41 -2.94 -10.67
CA GLU A 208 -0.52 -4.10 -9.78
C GLU A 208 -1.92 -4.16 -9.17
N ASP A 209 -2.48 -5.36 -9.06
CA ASP A 209 -3.77 -5.56 -8.41
C ASP A 209 -3.71 -5.17 -6.93
N VAL A 210 -4.80 -4.59 -6.43
CA VAL A 210 -4.96 -4.21 -5.03
C VAL A 210 -5.63 -5.35 -4.29
N SER A 211 -4.93 -5.93 -3.30
CA SER A 211 -5.51 -6.96 -2.45
C SER A 211 -6.27 -6.36 -1.26
N VAL A 212 -7.45 -6.91 -1.00
CA VAL A 212 -8.25 -6.61 0.19
C VAL A 212 -8.52 -7.92 0.92
N GLU A 213 -8.26 -7.94 2.22
CA GLU A 213 -8.43 -9.12 3.06
C GLU A 213 -9.14 -8.80 4.37
N ALA A 214 -9.78 -9.81 4.95
CA ALA A 214 -10.37 -9.75 6.28
C ALA A 214 -10.20 -11.11 6.98
N THR A 215 -9.96 -11.05 8.27
CA THR A 215 -9.83 -12.22 9.14
C THR A 215 -10.74 -12.03 10.34
N VAL A 216 -11.59 -13.02 10.60
CA VAL A 216 -12.51 -13.02 11.74
C VAL A 216 -12.27 -14.22 12.62
N HIS A 217 -12.39 -14.01 13.93
CA HIS A 217 -12.45 -15.07 14.91
C HIS A 217 -13.91 -15.28 15.27
N ALA A 218 -14.37 -16.53 15.24
CA ALA A 218 -15.76 -16.84 15.53
C ALA A 218 -15.87 -18.03 16.48
N ARG A 219 -16.79 -17.92 17.43
CA ARG A 219 -17.23 -19.01 18.29
C ARG A 219 -18.64 -19.41 17.92
N PHE A 220 -18.82 -20.70 17.73
CA PHE A 220 -20.09 -21.33 17.46
C PHE A 220 -20.44 -22.33 18.54
N THR A 221 -21.71 -22.56 18.76
CA THR A 221 -22.20 -23.70 19.53
C THR A 221 -22.91 -24.69 18.60
N THR A 222 -22.87 -25.96 18.96
CA THR A 222 -23.43 -27.06 18.16
C THR A 222 -24.89 -27.30 18.49
N LEU A 223 -25.69 -27.54 17.45
CA LEU A 223 -27.09 -27.94 17.57
C LEU A 223 -27.21 -29.42 17.18
N ARG A 224 -27.99 -30.18 17.96
CA ARG A 224 -28.41 -31.54 17.62
C ARG A 224 -29.90 -31.53 17.32
N ALA A 225 -30.32 -32.28 16.30
CA ALA A 225 -31.74 -32.57 16.11
C ALA A 225 -32.30 -33.17 17.41
N GLY A 226 -33.34 -32.53 17.95
CA GLY A 226 -34.02 -33.04 19.14
C GLY A 226 -34.47 -34.47 18.88
N SER A 227 -34.06 -35.39 19.75
CA SER A 227 -34.60 -36.75 19.81
C SER A 227 -36.08 -36.64 20.18
N GLY A 228 -36.95 -36.62 19.17
CA GLY A 228 -38.38 -36.86 19.31
C GLY A 228 -38.68 -38.30 19.64
#